data_AF-A0AAV5TF77-F1
#
_entry.id   AF-A0AAV5TF77-F1
#
_cell.length_a   1.000
_cell.length_b   1.000
_cell.length_c   1.000
_cell.angle_alpha   90.00
_cell.angle_beta   90.00
_cell.angle_gamma   90.00
#
_symmetry.space_group_name_H-M   'P 1'
#
loop_
_entity.id
_entity.type
_entity.pdbx_description
1 polymer ?
#
loop_
_entity_poly.entity_id
_entity_poly.type
_entity_poly.pdbx_seq_one_letter_code
_entity_poly.pdbx_strand_id
1 'polypeptide(L)'
;ATVHRDGQKLQISCEELVVGDVVEVKGGDRVPADIRVISAFGFKVDNSSLTGESEPQTRSAECTNENPLETRNVAFFSTNAVEGTCKGIVIYTGDRTVMGRIAHLASGLDTGMSPIAREIEHFIHIITGVAVVLGVVFFVIAFALGYHWLTAVVFLIGIIVANVPEGLIATVTVCLTLTAKRMAAKNCLVKNLEAVETLGSTSTICSDKTGTLTQNRMTVAHVWENAHSSRRPVQPSGVQGRSE
;
A
#
# COMPACT_ATOMS: atom_id res chain seq x y z
N ALA A 1 -18.86 19.41 4.69
CA ALA A 1 -19.91 18.47 5.15
C ALA A 1 -21.19 19.22 5.52
N THR A 2 -22.35 18.58 5.46
CA THR A 2 -23.63 19.17 5.87
C THR A 2 -24.02 18.66 7.26
N VAL A 3 -24.13 19.54 8.25
CA VAL A 3 -24.39 19.22 9.67
C VAL A 3 -25.64 19.92 10.18
N HIS A 4 -26.30 19.33 11.17
CA HIS A 4 -27.40 19.92 11.92
C HIS A 4 -26.91 20.28 13.33
N ARG A 5 -26.73 21.57 13.61
CA ARG A 5 -26.37 22.13 14.94
C ARG A 5 -27.41 23.17 15.34
N ASP A 6 -27.81 23.19 16.60
CA ASP A 6 -28.84 24.10 17.13
C ASP A 6 -30.15 24.13 16.31
N GLY A 7 -30.52 22.97 15.75
CA GLY A 7 -31.71 22.82 14.91
C GLY A 7 -31.60 23.43 13.51
N GLN A 8 -30.46 24.02 13.16
CA GLN A 8 -30.20 24.61 11.85
C GLN A 8 -29.26 23.73 11.02
N LYS A 9 -29.50 23.74 9.70
CA LYS A 9 -28.67 23.04 8.73
C LYS A 9 -27.54 23.96 8.27
N LEU A 10 -26.30 23.55 8.51
CA LEU A 10 -25.10 24.32 8.20
C LEU A 10 -24.17 23.51 7.29
N GLN A 11 -23.47 24.19 6.38
CA GLN A 11 -22.32 23.60 5.69
C GLN A 11 -21.04 24.06 6.38
N ILE A 12 -20.24 23.10 6.82
CA ILE A 12 -18.99 23.34 7.54
C ILE A 12 -17.84 22.59 6.86
N SER A 13 -16.60 22.95 7.18
CA SER A 13 -15.43 22.15 6.79
C SER A 13 -15.52 20.75 7.39
N CYS A 14 -15.02 19.74 6.69
CA CYS A 14 -14.97 18.38 7.23
C CYS A 14 -14.03 18.25 8.44
N GLU A 15 -13.08 19.17 8.59
CA GLU A 15 -12.14 19.21 9.72
C GLU A 15 -12.80 19.71 11.02
N GLU A 16 -13.90 20.46 10.91
CA GLU A 16 -14.65 21.02 12.04
C GLU A 16 -15.70 20.04 12.60
N LEU A 17 -15.82 18.85 12.00
CA LEU A 17 -16.73 17.80 12.44
C LEU A 17 -16.24 17.14 13.74
N VAL A 18 -17.14 17.01 14.70
CA VAL A 18 -16.87 16.38 15.98
C VAL A 18 -17.79 15.19 16.24
N VAL A 19 -17.37 14.30 17.14
CA VAL A 19 -18.19 13.18 17.58
C VAL A 19 -19.48 13.70 18.22
N GLY A 20 -20.62 13.11 17.85
CA GLY A 20 -21.95 13.54 18.31
C GLY A 20 -22.67 14.48 17.35
N ASP A 21 -21.99 15.07 16.37
CA ASP A 21 -22.65 15.87 15.33
C ASP A 21 -23.65 15.03 14.53
N VAL A 22 -24.79 15.62 14.17
CA VAL A 22 -25.76 15.01 13.25
C VAL A 22 -25.46 15.49 11.84
N VAL A 23 -25.02 14.59 10.98
CA VAL A 23 -24.70 14.91 9.58
C VAL A 23 -25.75 14.38 8.62
N GLU A 24 -25.89 15.07 7.50
CA GLU A 24 -26.71 14.67 6.37
C GLU A 24 -25.81 14.39 5.16
N VAL A 25 -25.98 13.21 4.56
CA VAL A 25 -25.22 12.76 3.39
C VAL A 25 -26.21 12.42 2.27
N LYS A 26 -25.91 12.86 1.06
CA LYS A 26 -26.75 12.61 -0.12
C LYS A 26 -25.95 11.85 -1.19
N GLY A 27 -26.66 11.18 -2.11
CA GLY A 27 -26.05 10.57 -3.28
C GLY A 27 -25.15 11.57 -4.03
N GLY A 28 -23.93 11.14 -4.34
CA GLY A 28 -22.86 11.97 -4.90
C GLY A 28 -21.87 12.51 -3.86
N ASP A 29 -22.24 12.55 -2.58
CA ASP A 29 -21.35 13.00 -1.52
C ASP A 29 -20.39 11.89 -1.06
N ARG A 30 -19.22 12.27 -0.57
CA ARG A 30 -18.35 11.38 0.19
C ARG A 30 -18.71 11.45 1.68
N VAL A 31 -18.77 10.30 2.34
CA VAL A 31 -19.10 10.23 3.76
C VAL A 31 -17.97 10.89 4.58
N PRO A 32 -18.26 11.94 5.37
CA PRO A 32 -17.23 12.82 5.93
C PRO A 32 -16.55 12.29 7.20
N ALA A 33 -17.14 11.31 7.86
CA ALA A 33 -16.67 10.68 9.11
C ALA A 33 -17.35 9.31 9.26
N ASP A 34 -16.95 8.48 10.22
CA ASP A 34 -17.74 7.29 10.52
C ASP A 34 -19.03 7.71 11.22
N ILE A 35 -20.17 7.29 10.68
CA ILE A 35 -21.49 7.72 11.14
C ILE A 35 -22.39 6.53 11.45
N ARG A 36 -23.14 6.63 12.54
CA ARG A 36 -24.25 5.76 12.89
C ARG A 36 -25.52 6.29 12.25
N VAL A 37 -26.07 5.55 11.28
CA VAL A 37 -27.25 5.94 10.50
C VAL A 37 -28.50 5.96 11.39
N ILE A 38 -29.16 7.11 11.54
CA ILE A 38 -30.40 7.23 12.31
C ILE A 38 -31.64 7.26 11.40
N SER A 39 -31.48 7.66 10.15
CA SER A 39 -32.54 7.67 9.14
C SER A 39 -31.91 7.57 7.75
N ALA A 40 -32.50 6.77 6.87
CA ALA A 40 -32.03 6.58 5.50
C ALA A 40 -33.21 6.39 4.55
N PHE A 41 -33.14 7.02 3.38
CA PHE A 41 -34.13 6.92 2.31
C PHE A 41 -33.43 6.51 1.03
N GLY A 42 -33.54 5.23 0.67
CA GLY A 42 -32.86 4.66 -0.50
C GLY A 42 -31.34 4.83 -0.47
N PHE A 43 -30.74 5.01 0.71
CA PHE A 43 -29.32 5.33 0.82
C PHE A 43 -28.45 4.10 0.56
N LYS A 44 -27.57 4.20 -0.43
CA LYS A 44 -26.56 3.18 -0.73
C LYS A 44 -25.17 3.80 -0.76
N VAL A 45 -24.19 3.04 -0.29
CA VAL A 45 -22.79 3.44 -0.26
C VAL A 45 -21.91 2.45 -1.00
N ASP A 46 -20.88 2.95 -1.66
CA ASP A 46 -19.80 2.16 -2.24
C ASP A 46 -18.69 1.99 -1.20
N ASN A 47 -18.54 0.75 -0.73
CA ASN A 47 -17.55 0.35 0.27
C ASN A 47 -16.25 -0.19 -0.34
N SER A 48 -16.02 -0.04 -1.65
CA SER A 48 -14.83 -0.55 -2.34
C SER A 48 -13.50 -0.11 -1.71
N SER A 49 -13.45 1.08 -1.10
CA SER A 49 -12.26 1.54 -0.37
C SER A 49 -11.91 0.68 0.87
N LEU A 50 -12.88 -0.05 1.42
CA LEU A 50 -12.73 -0.89 2.60
C LEU A 50 -12.74 -2.39 2.26
N THR A 51 -13.58 -2.80 1.32
CA THR A 51 -13.81 -4.23 1.01
C THR A 51 -13.20 -4.67 -0.32
N GLY A 52 -12.80 -3.73 -1.18
CA GLY A 52 -12.39 -4.02 -2.57
C GLY A 52 -13.54 -4.33 -3.51
N GLU A 53 -14.79 -4.34 -3.04
CA GLU A 53 -15.98 -4.65 -3.83
C GLU A 53 -16.82 -3.39 -4.08
N SER A 54 -17.09 -3.08 -5.35
CA SER A 54 -17.82 -1.88 -5.78
C SER A 54 -19.34 -2.04 -5.82
N GLU A 55 -19.89 -3.17 -5.37
CA GLU A 55 -21.33 -3.38 -5.31
C GLU A 55 -21.97 -2.45 -4.24
N PRO A 56 -22.89 -1.53 -4.63
CA PRO A 56 -23.48 -0.58 -3.70
C PRO A 56 -24.24 -1.28 -2.56
N GLN A 57 -23.88 -0.95 -1.32
CA GLN A 57 -24.46 -1.54 -0.13
C GLN A 57 -25.51 -0.62 0.50
N THR A 58 -26.72 -1.13 0.67
CA THR A 58 -27.82 -0.41 1.31
C THR A 58 -27.54 -0.13 2.78
N ARG A 59 -27.93 1.06 3.24
CA ARG A 59 -27.81 1.50 4.63
C ARG A 59 -29.20 1.77 5.22
N SER A 60 -29.37 1.46 6.51
CA SER A 60 -30.63 1.60 7.24
C SER A 60 -30.38 1.95 8.70
N ALA A 61 -31.40 2.40 9.45
CA ALA A 61 -31.24 2.73 10.86
C ALA A 61 -31.09 1.50 11.77
N GLU A 62 -31.60 0.35 11.33
CA GLU A 62 -31.65 -0.90 12.08
C GLU A 62 -30.33 -1.65 12.08
N CYS A 63 -29.91 -2.16 13.25
CA CYS A 63 -28.74 -3.01 13.36
C CYS A 63 -29.03 -4.37 12.71
N THR A 64 -28.25 -4.74 11.69
CA THR A 64 -28.48 -5.99 10.94
C THR A 64 -27.43 -7.06 11.19
N ASN A 65 -26.30 -6.70 11.81
CA ASN A 65 -25.19 -7.61 12.08
C ASN A 65 -24.43 -7.13 13.32
N GLU A 66 -23.83 -8.06 14.07
CA GLU A 66 -22.93 -7.72 15.20
C GLU A 66 -21.63 -7.08 14.72
N ASN A 67 -21.12 -7.51 13.56
CA ASN A 67 -19.94 -6.94 12.94
C ASN A 67 -20.25 -5.52 12.40
N PRO A 68 -19.59 -4.47 12.91
CA PRO A 68 -19.81 -3.09 12.45
C PRO A 68 -19.56 -2.90 10.95
N LEU A 69 -18.66 -3.68 10.33
CA LEU A 69 -18.33 -3.57 8.91
C LEU A 69 -19.45 -4.10 8.00
N GLU A 70 -20.25 -5.05 8.49
CA GLU A 70 -21.31 -5.72 7.73
C GLU A 70 -22.70 -5.16 8.04
N THR A 71 -22.89 -4.54 9.21
CA THR A 71 -24.19 -3.93 9.55
C THR A 71 -24.52 -2.76 8.63
N ARG A 72 -25.81 -2.60 8.32
CA ARG A 72 -26.32 -1.52 7.46
C ARG A 72 -26.41 -0.18 8.16
N ASN A 73 -26.21 -0.16 9.48
CA ASN A 73 -26.50 1.01 10.31
C ASN A 73 -25.29 1.87 10.64
N VAL A 74 -24.18 1.58 9.97
CA VAL A 74 -22.95 2.38 9.96
C VAL A 74 -22.61 2.72 8.52
N ALA A 75 -22.17 3.95 8.28
CA ALA A 75 -21.48 4.35 7.05
C ALA A 75 -20.11 4.90 7.42
N PHE A 76 -19.11 4.64 6.58
CA PHE A 76 -17.71 4.82 6.94
C PHE A 76 -17.10 6.01 6.24
N PHE A 77 -16.14 6.66 6.91
CA PHE A 77 -15.29 7.67 6.31
C PHE A 77 -14.65 7.12 5.02
N SER A 78 -14.50 7.99 4.03
CA SER A 78 -13.95 7.69 2.71
C SER A 78 -14.86 6.94 1.74
N THR A 79 -15.97 6.35 2.19
CA THR A 79 -16.96 5.69 1.30
C THR A 79 -17.78 6.73 0.54
N ASN A 80 -18.21 6.39 -0.68
CA ASN A 80 -19.00 7.29 -1.52
C ASN A 80 -20.49 6.93 -1.41
N ALA A 81 -21.35 7.92 -1.22
CA ALA A 81 -22.79 7.75 -1.33
C ALA A 81 -23.17 7.65 -2.81
N VAL A 82 -23.73 6.52 -3.21
CA VAL A 82 -24.11 6.25 -4.60
C VAL A 82 -25.46 6.90 -4.90
N GLU A 83 -26.43 6.70 -4.01
CA GLU A 83 -27.79 7.22 -4.17
C GLU A 83 -28.48 7.39 -2.81
N GLY A 84 -29.64 8.05 -2.84
CA GLY A 84 -30.49 8.28 -1.67
C GLY A 84 -29.98 9.37 -0.73
N THR A 85 -30.58 9.44 0.45
CA THR A 85 -30.19 10.40 1.50
C THR A 85 -30.16 9.73 2.86
N CYS A 86 -29.24 10.16 3.72
CA CYS A 86 -29.07 9.61 5.06
C CYS A 86 -28.80 10.73 6.07
N LYS A 87 -29.34 10.57 7.27
CA LYS A 87 -28.92 11.29 8.47
C LYS A 87 -28.24 10.32 9.41
N GLY A 88 -27.11 10.73 9.98
CA GLY A 88 -26.34 9.91 10.90
C GLY A 88 -25.66 10.74 11.99
N ILE A 89 -25.40 10.11 13.12
CA ILE A 89 -24.62 10.70 14.20
C ILE A 89 -23.16 10.29 14.01
N VAL A 90 -22.24 11.24 14.09
CA VAL A 90 -20.80 10.97 13.99
C VAL A 90 -20.35 10.18 15.21
N ILE A 91 -19.74 9.02 14.96
CA ILE A 91 -19.20 8.13 16.01
C ILE A 91 -17.67 8.20 16.09
N TYR A 92 -16.98 8.35 14.96
CA TYR A 92 -15.53 8.54 14.93
C TYR A 92 -15.12 9.60 13.92
N THR A 93 -14.05 10.33 14.22
CA THR A 93 -13.44 11.37 13.37
C THR A 93 -11.93 11.17 13.25
N GLY A 94 -11.35 11.63 12.13
CA GLY A 94 -9.90 11.60 11.88
C GLY A 94 -9.30 10.20 11.97
N ASP A 95 -8.15 10.11 12.65
CA ASP A 95 -7.37 8.86 12.80
C ASP A 95 -8.11 7.75 13.55
N ARG A 96 -9.19 8.09 14.27
CA ARG A 96 -10.01 7.10 14.99
C ARG A 96 -11.04 6.41 14.08
N THR A 97 -11.31 6.95 12.89
CA THR A 97 -12.17 6.28 11.91
C THR A 97 -11.56 4.97 11.43
N VAL A 98 -12.38 4.06 10.91
CA VAL A 98 -11.89 2.78 10.36
C VAL A 98 -10.80 3.02 9.31
N MET A 99 -11.06 3.89 8.34
CA MET A 99 -10.09 4.20 7.29
C MET A 99 -8.88 4.98 7.83
N GLY A 100 -9.08 5.85 8.84
CA GLY A 100 -7.98 6.55 9.52
C GLY A 100 -7.02 5.58 10.21
N ARG A 101 -7.55 4.57 10.89
CA ARG A 101 -6.75 3.49 11.50
C ARG A 101 -6.01 2.67 10.46
N ILE A 102 -6.66 2.32 9.34
CA ILE A 102 -6.02 1.59 8.24
C ILE A 102 -4.88 2.41 7.64
N ALA A 103 -5.10 3.71 7.39
CA ALA A 103 -4.08 4.61 6.87
C ALA A 103 -2.89 4.75 7.84
N HIS A 104 -3.17 4.90 9.14
CA HIS A 104 -2.13 4.96 10.16
C HIS A 104 -1.29 3.69 10.20
N LEU A 105 -1.95 2.51 10.22
CA LEU A 105 -1.28 1.22 10.15
C LEU A 105 -0.43 1.08 8.88
N ALA A 106 -0.95 1.48 7.72
CA ALA A 106 -0.20 1.42 6.46
C ALA A 106 1.03 2.33 6.45
N SER A 107 0.95 3.50 7.11
CA SER A 107 2.06 4.46 7.20
C SER A 107 3.09 4.15 8.28
N GLY A 108 2.69 3.46 9.35
CA GLY A 108 3.52 3.18 10.53
C GLY A 108 4.26 1.84 10.47
N LEU A 109 4.18 1.11 9.35
CA LEU A 109 4.92 -0.13 9.18
C LEU A 109 6.37 0.17 8.81
N ASP A 110 7.30 -0.24 9.67
CA ASP A 110 8.73 -0.19 9.36
C ASP A 110 9.02 -1.03 8.12
N THR A 111 9.62 -0.40 7.12
CA THR A 111 10.17 -1.11 5.97
C THR A 111 11.43 -1.82 6.42
N GLY A 112 11.35 -3.13 6.63
CA GLY A 112 12.52 -3.97 6.89
C GLY A 112 13.53 -3.92 5.74
N MET A 113 14.73 -4.45 5.98
CA MET A 113 15.78 -4.52 4.95
C MET A 113 15.36 -5.43 3.80
N SER A 114 15.64 -5.02 2.57
CA SER A 114 15.44 -5.85 1.38
C SER A 114 16.44 -7.03 1.36
N PRO A 115 16.14 -8.12 0.62
CA PRO A 115 17.06 -9.25 0.49
C PRO A 115 18.42 -8.80 -0.06
N ILE A 116 18.44 -7.97 -1.12
CA ILE A 116 19.69 -7.42 -1.66
C ILE A 116 20.47 -6.57 -0.65
N ALA A 117 19.81 -5.75 0.18
CA ALA A 117 20.49 -4.97 1.21
C ALA A 117 21.14 -5.88 2.27
N ARG A 118 20.46 -6.97 2.65
CA ARG A 118 20.97 -7.97 3.59
C ARG A 118 22.19 -8.72 3.04
N GLU A 119 22.16 -9.08 1.76
CA GLU A 119 23.29 -9.74 1.09
C GLU A 119 24.49 -8.79 0.95
N ILE A 120 24.26 -7.52 0.64
CA ILE A 120 25.33 -6.50 0.60
C ILE A 120 25.96 -6.32 1.98
N GLU A 121 25.15 -6.23 3.04
CA GLU A 121 25.66 -6.12 4.41
C GLU A 121 26.47 -7.35 4.81
N HIS A 122 25.97 -8.54 4.51
CA HIS A 122 26.69 -9.79 4.77
C HIS A 122 28.04 -9.83 4.03
N PHE A 123 28.05 -9.43 2.76
CA PHE A 123 29.27 -9.33 1.96
C PHE A 123 30.27 -8.32 2.55
N ILE A 124 29.80 -7.13 2.95
CA ILE A 124 30.63 -6.10 3.58
C ILE A 124 31.25 -6.62 4.88
N HIS A 125 30.49 -7.34 5.72
CA HIS A 125 31.03 -7.92 6.95
C HIS A 125 32.13 -8.96 6.68
N ILE A 126 31.97 -9.82 5.65
CA ILE A 126 33.00 -10.78 5.26
C ILE A 126 34.28 -10.07 4.83
N ILE A 127 34.17 -9.12 3.90
CA ILE A 127 35.34 -8.40 3.37
C ILE A 127 36.03 -7.58 4.45
N THR A 128 35.26 -6.90 5.30
CA THR A 128 35.80 -6.15 6.44
C THR A 128 36.53 -7.08 7.42
N GLY A 129 35.96 -8.25 7.70
CA GLY A 129 36.61 -9.26 8.54
C GLY A 129 37.97 -9.69 7.98
N VAL A 130 38.04 -10.00 6.68
CA VAL A 130 39.30 -10.36 6.01
C VAL A 130 40.30 -9.20 6.02
N ALA A 131 39.86 -7.98 5.70
CA ALA A 131 40.70 -6.79 5.66
C ALA A 131 41.34 -6.48 7.03
N VAL A 132 40.56 -6.57 8.11
CA VAL A 132 41.04 -6.35 9.48
C VAL A 132 42.01 -7.45 9.91
N VAL A 133 41.71 -8.73 9.62
CA VAL A 133 42.60 -9.85 9.95
C VAL A 133 43.94 -9.70 9.24
N LEU A 134 43.94 -9.44 7.93
CA LEU A 134 45.17 -9.21 7.18
C LEU A 134 45.91 -7.96 7.69
N GLY A 135 45.19 -6.85 7.91
CA GLY A 135 45.77 -5.62 8.43
C GLY A 135 46.52 -5.82 9.76
N VAL A 136 45.88 -6.49 10.72
CA VAL A 136 46.49 -6.76 12.04
C VAL A 136 47.68 -7.72 11.92
N VAL A 137 47.58 -8.77 11.11
CA VAL A 137 48.69 -9.72 10.90
C VAL A 137 49.91 -9.00 10.33
N PHE A 138 49.75 -8.20 9.28
CA PHE A 138 50.85 -7.46 8.68
C PHE A 138 51.38 -6.35 9.58
N PHE A 139 50.53 -5.72 10.40
CA PHE A 139 50.95 -4.77 11.40
C PHE A 139 51.89 -5.42 12.43
N VAL A 140 51.54 -6.59 12.96
CA VAL A 140 52.39 -7.35 13.89
C VAL A 140 53.71 -7.76 13.24
N ILE A 141 53.68 -8.21 11.98
CA ILE A 141 54.89 -8.55 11.23
C ILE A 141 55.78 -7.32 11.01
N ALA A 142 55.22 -6.16 10.66
CA ALA A 142 55.98 -4.92 10.49
C ALA A 142 56.66 -4.50 11.79
N PHE A 143 55.98 -4.63 12.93
CA PHE A 143 56.60 -4.41 14.23
C PHE A 143 57.72 -5.41 14.53
N ALA A 144 57.51 -6.70 14.24
CA ALA A 144 58.51 -7.75 14.46
C ALA A 144 59.78 -7.56 13.59
N LEU A 145 59.64 -6.99 12.39
CA LEU A 145 60.75 -6.65 11.49
C LEU A 145 61.48 -5.34 11.88
N GLY A 146 61.04 -4.66 12.94
CA GLY A 146 61.69 -3.45 13.44
C GLY A 146 61.33 -2.16 12.69
N TYR A 147 60.23 -2.14 11.93
CA TYR A 147 59.74 -0.91 11.31
C TYR A 147 59.29 0.10 12.37
N HIS A 148 59.43 1.39 12.07
CA HIS A 148 58.92 2.47 12.93
C HIS A 148 57.38 2.41 13.01
N TRP A 149 56.81 2.73 14.17
CA TRP A 149 55.36 2.58 14.43
C TRP A 149 54.49 3.37 13.44
N LEU A 150 54.93 4.56 13.01
CA LEU A 150 54.23 5.33 11.98
C LEU A 150 54.16 4.57 10.65
N THR A 151 55.25 3.92 10.25
CA THR A 151 55.32 3.13 9.01
C THR A 151 54.41 1.91 9.09
N ALA A 152 54.36 1.23 10.24
CA ALA A 152 53.44 0.11 10.47
C ALA A 152 51.97 0.53 10.39
N VAL A 153 51.61 1.71 10.94
CA VAL A 153 50.24 2.27 10.81
C VAL A 153 49.91 2.63 9.36
N VAL A 154 50.86 3.20 8.60
CA VAL A 154 50.66 3.48 7.17
C VAL A 154 50.40 2.19 6.38
N PHE A 155 51.13 1.11 6.67
CA PHE A 155 50.87 -0.20 6.04
C PHE A 155 49.50 -0.76 6.43
N LEU A 156 49.10 -0.65 7.70
CA LEU A 156 47.78 -1.09 8.16
C LEU A 156 46.65 -0.38 7.39
N ILE A 157 46.69 0.95 7.30
CA ILE A 157 45.69 1.73 6.56
C ILE A 157 45.72 1.35 5.08
N GLY A 158 46.91 1.21 4.49
CA GLY A 158 47.07 0.80 3.09
C GLY A 158 46.44 -0.56 2.78
N ILE A 159 46.61 -1.55 3.66
CA ILE A 159 46.02 -2.88 3.50
C ILE A 159 44.50 -2.82 3.66
N ILE A 160 43.98 -2.05 4.63
CA ILE A 160 42.53 -1.91 4.81
C ILE A 160 41.92 -1.27 3.56
N VAL A 161 42.43 -0.13 3.11
CA VAL A 161 41.92 0.58 1.91
C VAL A 161 42.02 -0.30 0.68
N ALA A 162 43.12 -1.03 0.47
CA ALA A 162 43.27 -1.93 -0.67
C ALA A 162 42.25 -3.09 -0.72
N ASN A 163 41.66 -3.47 0.42
CA ASN A 163 40.67 -4.54 0.51
C ASN A 163 39.22 -4.05 0.55
N VAL A 164 38.97 -2.76 0.81
CA VAL A 164 37.62 -2.20 0.80
C VAL A 164 37.16 -2.02 -0.65
N PRO A 165 36.01 -2.56 -1.06
CA PRO A 165 35.58 -2.47 -2.46
C PRO A 165 34.77 -1.18 -2.67
N GLU A 166 35.44 -0.05 -2.89
CA GLU A 166 34.78 1.27 -2.99
C GLU A 166 33.80 1.36 -4.18
N GLY A 167 34.03 0.56 -5.23
CA GLY A 167 33.18 0.51 -6.42
C GLY A 167 31.91 -0.35 -6.28
N LEU A 168 31.78 -1.15 -5.22
CA LEU A 168 30.70 -2.14 -5.11
C LEU A 168 29.32 -1.49 -5.12
N ILE A 169 29.08 -0.52 -4.23
CA ILE A 169 27.75 0.09 -4.07
C ILE A 169 27.34 0.83 -5.36
N ALA A 170 28.29 1.50 -6.01
CA ALA A 170 28.05 2.20 -7.27
C ALA A 170 27.68 1.23 -8.40
N THR A 171 28.44 0.13 -8.55
CA THR A 171 28.17 -0.88 -9.59
C THR A 171 26.83 -1.57 -9.38
N VAL A 172 26.48 -1.95 -8.15
CA VAL A 172 25.17 -2.53 -7.82
C VAL A 172 24.04 -1.57 -8.18
N THR A 173 24.16 -0.30 -7.81
CA THR A 173 23.16 0.73 -8.11
C THR A 173 22.95 0.90 -9.61
N VAL A 174 24.04 0.93 -10.39
CA VAL A 174 23.97 1.01 -11.86
C VAL A 174 23.29 -0.23 -12.46
N CYS A 175 23.65 -1.43 -11.99
CA CYS A 175 23.03 -2.68 -12.43
C CYS A 175 21.52 -2.72 -12.14
N LEU A 176 21.09 -2.32 -10.93
CA LEU A 176 19.67 -2.22 -10.57
C LEU A 176 18.96 -1.17 -11.41
N THR A 177 19.58 -0.02 -11.65
CA THR A 177 19.00 1.07 -12.47
C THR A 177 18.78 0.63 -13.92
N LEU A 178 19.76 -0.06 -14.53
CA LEU A 178 19.62 -0.59 -15.88
C LEU A 178 18.49 -1.62 -15.97
N THR A 179 18.33 -2.44 -14.92
CA THR A 179 17.27 -3.45 -14.86
C THR A 179 15.90 -2.79 -14.67
N ALA A 180 15.79 -1.80 -13.78
CA ALA A 180 14.58 -0.99 -13.60
C ALA A 180 14.17 -0.29 -14.91
N LYS A 181 15.14 0.26 -15.66
CA LYS A 181 14.88 0.85 -16.99
C LYS A 181 14.34 -0.17 -17.99
N ARG A 182 14.87 -1.40 -17.99
CA ARG A 182 14.36 -2.50 -18.83
C ARG A 182 12.94 -2.94 -18.43
N MET A 183 12.62 -2.92 -17.14
CA MET A 183 11.26 -3.20 -16.64
C MET A 183 10.27 -2.09 -17.02
N ALA A 184 10.68 -0.83 -16.90
CA ALA A 184 9.86 0.32 -17.29
C ALA A 184 9.51 0.29 -18.78
N ALA A 185 10.44 -0.14 -19.64
CA ALA A 185 10.18 -0.34 -21.07
C ALA A 185 9.11 -1.42 -21.37
N LYS A 186 8.75 -2.24 -20.37
CA LYS A 186 7.68 -3.25 -20.43
C LYS A 186 6.45 -2.84 -19.59
N ASN A 187 6.25 -1.54 -19.34
CA ASN A 187 5.17 -0.99 -18.53
C ASN A 187 5.16 -1.44 -17.05
N CYS A 188 6.32 -1.88 -16.51
CA CYS A 188 6.48 -2.19 -15.09
C CYS A 188 7.33 -1.09 -14.43
N LEU A 189 6.67 -0.12 -13.79
CA LEU A 189 7.34 1.00 -13.13
C LEU A 189 7.85 0.59 -11.75
N VAL A 190 9.15 0.76 -11.54
CA VAL A 190 9.83 0.47 -10.27
C VAL A 190 10.08 1.79 -9.53
N LYS A 191 9.51 1.94 -8.32
CA LYS A 191 9.72 3.13 -7.47
C LYS A 191 10.93 3.01 -6.55
N ASN A 192 11.27 1.80 -6.10
CA ASN A 192 12.44 1.50 -5.28
C ASN A 192 13.31 0.48 -6.04
N LEU A 193 14.58 0.81 -6.28
CA LEU A 193 15.51 -0.03 -7.05
C LEU A 193 15.70 -1.43 -6.44
N GLU A 194 15.64 -1.54 -5.12
CA GLU A 194 15.80 -2.82 -4.42
C GLU A 194 14.63 -3.79 -4.69
N ALA A 195 13.45 -3.25 -5.06
CA ALA A 195 12.28 -4.07 -5.38
C ALA A 195 12.48 -4.94 -6.64
N VAL A 196 13.40 -4.56 -7.52
CA VAL A 196 13.75 -5.33 -8.73
C VAL A 196 14.26 -6.72 -8.36
N GLU A 197 15.17 -6.78 -7.38
CA GLU A 197 15.73 -8.04 -6.90
C GLU A 197 14.73 -8.77 -6.01
N THR A 198 14.02 -8.06 -5.14
CA THR A 198 13.02 -8.64 -4.23
C THR A 198 11.99 -9.48 -4.98
N LEU A 199 11.55 -9.04 -6.16
CA LEU A 199 10.63 -9.81 -7.00
C LEU A 199 11.24 -11.14 -7.50
N GLY A 200 12.55 -11.16 -7.74
CA GLY A 200 13.28 -12.37 -8.15
C GLY A 200 13.49 -13.38 -7.01
N SER A 201 13.59 -12.89 -5.77
CA SER A 201 13.73 -13.72 -4.56
C SER A 201 12.40 -14.02 -3.86
N THR A 202 11.26 -13.58 -4.43
CA THR A 202 9.93 -13.81 -3.87
C THR A 202 9.52 -15.28 -3.95
N SER A 203 9.22 -15.90 -2.79
CA SER A 203 8.74 -17.29 -2.71
C SER A 203 7.22 -17.42 -2.60
N THR A 204 6.51 -16.33 -2.29
CA THR A 204 5.06 -16.34 -2.07
C THR A 204 4.45 -15.03 -2.54
N ILE A 205 3.42 -15.13 -3.38
CA ILE A 205 2.69 -13.97 -3.91
C ILE A 205 1.33 -13.93 -3.22
N CYS A 206 1.07 -12.88 -2.45
CA CYS A 206 -0.26 -12.55 -1.96
C CYS A 206 -0.90 -11.59 -2.96
N SER A 207 -2.01 -12.00 -3.58
CA SER A 207 -2.67 -11.22 -4.63
C SER A 207 -4.10 -10.90 -4.22
N ASP A 208 -4.51 -9.65 -4.41
CA ASP A 208 -5.91 -9.27 -4.28
C ASP A 208 -6.74 -9.88 -5.42
N LYS A 209 -8.01 -10.15 -5.17
CA LYS A 209 -8.92 -10.70 -6.19
C LYS A 209 -9.38 -9.60 -7.14
N THR A 210 -10.04 -8.58 -6.60
CA THR A 210 -10.83 -7.64 -7.40
C THR A 210 -9.94 -6.55 -7.97
N GLY A 211 -9.93 -6.39 -9.30
CA GLY A 211 -9.07 -5.40 -9.96
C GLY A 211 -7.60 -5.78 -10.09
N THR A 212 -7.18 -6.92 -9.51
CA THR A 212 -5.83 -7.48 -9.70
C THR A 212 -5.90 -8.81 -10.47
N LEU A 213 -6.57 -9.84 -9.95
CA LEU A 213 -6.80 -11.10 -10.68
C LEU A 213 -8.00 -11.00 -11.63
N THR A 214 -9.04 -10.25 -11.24
CA THR A 214 -10.22 -10.00 -12.07
C THR A 214 -10.15 -8.63 -12.73
N GLN A 215 -10.87 -8.45 -13.84
CA GLN A 215 -10.94 -7.18 -14.57
C GLN A 215 -11.79 -6.10 -13.86
N ASN A 216 -12.28 -6.37 -12.64
CA ASN A 216 -13.27 -5.54 -11.93
C ASN A 216 -14.45 -5.12 -12.83
N ARG A 217 -14.94 -6.05 -13.65
CA ARG A 217 -16.04 -5.83 -14.60
C ARG A 217 -16.97 -7.03 -14.64
N MET A 218 -18.23 -6.82 -14.25
CA MET A 218 -19.26 -7.85 -14.35
C MET A 218 -19.47 -8.27 -15.80
N THR A 219 -19.32 -9.57 -16.05
CA THR A 219 -19.39 -10.16 -17.39
C THR A 219 -20.23 -11.44 -17.33
N VAL A 220 -21.15 -11.60 -18.28
CA VAL A 220 -21.96 -12.84 -18.39
C VAL A 220 -21.03 -14.00 -18.74
N ALA A 221 -20.99 -15.01 -17.87
CA ALA A 221 -20.13 -16.18 -18.03
C ALA A 221 -20.87 -17.41 -18.59
N HIS A 222 -22.14 -17.56 -18.22
CA HIS A 222 -22.94 -18.73 -18.53
C HIS A 222 -24.37 -18.31 -18.91
N VAL A 223 -24.94 -19.01 -19.89
CA VAL A 223 -26.36 -18.89 -20.25
C VAL A 223 -26.98 -20.28 -20.16
N TRP A 224 -28.11 -20.38 -19.45
CA TRP A 224 -28.91 -21.60 -19.38
C TRP A 224 -30.10 -21.45 -20.32
N GLU A 225 -30.12 -22.24 -21.40
CA GLU A 225 -31.18 -22.22 -22.40
C GLU A 225 -31.54 -23.66 -22.77
N ASN A 226 -32.83 -23.97 -22.92
CA ASN A 226 -33.32 -25.29 -23.32
C ASN A 226 -32.74 -26.45 -22.48
N ALA A 227 -32.67 -26.29 -21.16
CA ALA A 227 -32.09 -27.26 -20.22
C ALA A 227 -30.60 -27.58 -20.46
N HIS A 228 -29.87 -26.71 -21.16
CA HIS A 228 -28.43 -26.84 -21.38
C HIS A 228 -27.70 -25.58 -20.90
N SER A 229 -26.59 -25.78 -20.18
CA SER A 229 -25.65 -24.71 -19.85
C SER A 229 -24.66 -24.55 -21.00
N SER A 230 -24.57 -23.35 -21.58
CA SER A 230 -23.49 -23.00 -22.51
C SER A 230 -22.60 -21.91 -21.90
N ARG A 231 -21.27 -22.10 -22.01
CA ARG A 231 -20.31 -21.02 -21.78
C ARG A 231 -20.22 -20.20 -23.05
N ARG A 232 -20.89 -19.04 -23.07
CA ARG A 232 -20.68 -18.03 -24.10
C ARG A 232 -20.01 -16.83 -23.45
N PRO A 233 -18.76 -16.47 -23.80
CA PRO A 233 -18.28 -15.14 -23.49
C PRO A 233 -19.15 -14.17 -24.27
N VAL A 234 -20.11 -13.53 -23.61
CA VAL A 234 -20.87 -12.45 -24.22
C VAL A 234 -19.91 -11.27 -24.33
N GLN A 235 -19.24 -11.13 -25.47
CA GLN A 235 -18.64 -9.84 -25.81
C GLN A 235 -19.78 -8.83 -25.84
N PRO A 236 -19.70 -7.73 -25.07
CA PRO A 236 -20.72 -6.70 -25.13
C PRO A 236 -20.74 -6.16 -26.56
N SER A 237 -21.80 -6.50 -27.29
CA SER A 237 -22.05 -6.00 -28.63
C SER A 237 -22.26 -4.48 -28.55
N GLY A 238 -21.26 -3.72 -28.99
CA GLY A 238 -21.40 -2.32 -29.38
C GLY A 238 -21.12 -1.27 -28.29
N VAL A 239 -19.84 -0.92 -28.11
CA VAL A 239 -19.39 0.49 -28.16
C VAL A 239 -18.04 0.47 -28.88
N GLN A 240 -18.10 0.65 -30.20
CA GLN A 240 -16.94 0.90 -31.03
C GLN A 240 -16.54 2.35 -30.78
N GLY A 241 -15.79 2.58 -29.69
CA GLY A 241 -15.13 3.86 -29.45
C GLY A 241 -14.09 4.06 -30.54
N ARG A 242 -14.34 5.01 -31.44
CA ARG A 242 -13.31 5.56 -32.33
C ARG A 242 -12.16 6.05 -31.47
N SER A 243 -10.99 5.43 -31.66
CA SER A 243 -9.71 6.00 -31.26
C SER A 243 -9.35 7.11 -32.25
N GLU A 244 -9.33 8.35 -31.78
CA GLU A 244 -8.34 9.35 -32.19
C GLU A 244 -7.22 9.38 -31.14
#